data_AF-X1RC83-F1
#
_entry.id   AF-X1RC83-F1
#
_cell.length_a   1.000
_cell.length_b   1.000
_cell.length_c   1.000
_cell.angle_alpha   90.00
_cell.angle_beta   90.00
_cell.angle_gamma   90.00
#
_symmetry.space_group_name_H-M   'P 1'
#
loop_
_entity.id
_entity.type
_entity.pdbx_description
1 polymer ?
#
loop_
_entity_poly.entity_id
_entity_poly.type
_entity_poly.pdbx_seq_one_letter_code
_entity_poly.pdbx_strand_id
1 'polypeptide(L)'
;FDNLQDWTEHELRGIKYYSGIVTYIKEFDATDINRNKSKLFLDLGIVNDMARVKLNGKDLGVVWCAPWRVDISGAIVQGKNKIEIEVANRWINRLLGDSQEPDANVR
;
A
#
# COMPACT_ATOMS: atom_id res chain seq x y z
N PHE A 1 0.07 12.33 4.88
CA PHE A 1 1.45 11.90 4.68
C PHE A 1 1.96 12.57 3.42
N ASP A 2 3.08 13.27 3.50
CA ASP A 2 3.71 13.88 2.32
C ASP A 2 4.68 12.92 1.63
N ASN A 3 5.24 11.97 2.40
CA ASN A 3 6.12 10.91 1.93
C ASN A 3 5.67 9.56 2.52
N LEU A 4 6.07 8.46 1.86
CA LEU A 4 5.90 7.11 2.43
C LEU A 4 6.81 7.00 3.66
N GLN A 5 6.27 6.46 4.76
CA GLN A 5 7.01 6.22 6.01
C GLN A 5 6.44 4.98 6.72
N ASP A 6 7.26 4.36 7.56
CA ASP A 6 6.82 3.27 8.44
C ASP A 6 5.80 3.80 9.46
N TRP A 7 4.66 3.13 9.60
CA TRP A 7 3.62 3.52 10.54
C TRP A 7 4.12 3.48 11.98
N THR A 8 5.00 2.54 12.31
CA THR A 8 5.51 2.30 13.67
C THR A 8 6.41 3.43 14.18
N GLU A 9 6.89 4.30 13.28
CA GLU A 9 7.70 5.48 13.61
C GLU A 9 6.85 6.76 13.75
N HIS A 10 5.55 6.68 13.47
CA HIS A 10 4.67 7.85 13.51
C HIS A 10 4.44 8.38 14.94
N GLU A 11 4.39 9.70 15.11
CA GLU A 11 4.19 10.35 16.42
C GLU A 11 2.82 10.05 17.03
N LEU A 12 1.77 10.11 16.19
CA LEU A 12 0.41 9.74 16.60
C LEU A 12 0.34 8.23 16.94
N ARG A 13 0.08 7.93 18.22
CA ARG A 13 -0.08 6.56 18.74
C ARG A 13 -1.08 5.70 17.95
N GLY A 14 -2.17 6.31 17.50
CA GLY A 14 -3.20 5.61 16.71
C GLY A 14 -2.68 5.05 15.38
N ILE A 15 -1.69 5.72 14.77
CA ILE A 15 -1.01 5.25 13.55
C ILE A 15 0.11 4.29 13.93
N LYS A 16 0.91 4.65 14.94
CA LYS A 16 2.02 3.82 15.45
C LYS A 16 1.62 2.38 15.79
N TYR A 17 0.48 2.23 16.45
CA TYR A 17 -0.05 0.94 16.87
C TYR A 17 -1.22 0.49 16.00
N TYR A 18 -1.34 1.00 14.77
CA TYR A 18 -2.40 0.57 13.87
C TYR A 18 -2.17 -0.88 13.41
N SER A 19 -3.25 -1.66 13.46
CA SER A 19 -3.33 -2.96 12.77
C SER A 19 -4.61 -3.04 11.98
N GLY A 20 -4.51 -3.36 10.69
CA GLY A 20 -5.64 -3.40 9.79
C GLY A 20 -5.24 -3.10 8.35
N ILE A 21 -6.16 -2.50 7.61
CA ILE A 21 -5.96 -2.14 6.20
C ILE A 21 -5.94 -0.62 6.07
N VAL A 22 -4.96 -0.07 5.34
CA VAL A 22 -4.90 1.34 4.95
C VAL A 22 -4.91 1.44 3.44
N THR A 23 -5.73 2.33 2.89
CA THR A 23 -5.77 2.60 1.45
C THR A 23 -4.96 3.85 1.13
N TYR A 24 -3.92 3.69 0.31
CA TYR A 24 -3.18 4.78 -0.32
C TYR A 24 -3.77 5.07 -1.69
N ILE A 25 -3.96 6.35 -2.00
CA ILE A 25 -4.49 6.80 -3.29
C ILE A 25 -3.56 7.86 -3.86
N LYS A 26 -3.21 7.73 -5.13
CA LYS A 26 -2.39 8.73 -5.84
C LYS A 26 -2.79 8.84 -7.30
N GLU A 27 -2.71 10.06 -7.82
CA GLU A 27 -2.76 10.30 -9.27
C GLU A 27 -1.34 10.54 -9.78
N PHE A 28 -1.05 10.03 -10.98
CA PHE A 28 0.22 10.25 -11.65
C PHE A 28 0.04 10.29 -13.16
N ASP A 29 0.90 11.05 -13.84
CA ASP A 29 0.96 11.07 -15.30
C ASP A 29 1.99 10.06 -15.80
N ALA A 30 1.60 9.27 -16.79
CA ALA A 30 2.47 8.31 -17.47
C ALA A 30 2.67 8.72 -18.92
N THR A 31 3.93 8.94 -19.31
CA THR A 31 4.32 9.25 -20.68
C THR A 31 4.98 8.04 -21.34
N ASP A 32 5.05 8.04 -22.67
CA ASP A 32 5.77 7.06 -23.48
C ASP A 32 5.42 5.59 -23.20
N ILE A 33 4.15 5.29 -22.92
CA ILE A 33 3.71 3.91 -22.73
C ILE A 33 3.70 3.18 -24.06
N ASN A 34 4.76 2.42 -24.31
CA ASN A 34 4.84 1.55 -25.48
C ASN A 34 4.19 0.19 -25.19
N ARG A 35 2.89 0.08 -25.45
CA ARG A 35 2.12 -1.17 -25.28
C ARG A 35 2.61 -2.33 -26.17
N ASN A 36 3.40 -2.04 -27.21
CA ASN A 36 3.95 -3.05 -28.12
C ASN A 36 5.31 -3.59 -27.68
N LYS A 37 5.90 -3.07 -26.59
CA LYS A 37 7.20 -3.51 -26.07
C LYS A 37 7.07 -3.94 -24.61
N SER A 38 7.14 -5.26 -24.39
CA SER A 38 7.27 -5.93 -23.09
C SER A 38 6.16 -5.67 -22.06
N LYS A 39 6.11 -6.53 -21.03
CA LYS A 39 5.23 -6.34 -19.88
C LYS A 39 5.73 -5.19 -19.01
N LEU A 40 4.83 -4.32 -18.58
CA LEU A 40 5.08 -3.28 -17.60
C LEU A 40 4.64 -3.75 -16.21
N PHE A 41 5.54 -3.65 -15.25
CA PHE A 41 5.27 -3.99 -13.85
C PHE A 41 5.37 -2.74 -12.99
N LEU A 42 4.47 -2.61 -12.03
CA LEU A 42 4.63 -1.72 -10.89
C LEU A 42 5.39 -2.47 -9.80
N ASP A 43 6.55 -1.94 -9.40
CA ASP A 43 7.29 -2.38 -8.24
C ASP A 43 6.82 -1.60 -7.00
N LEU A 44 6.43 -2.31 -5.94
CA LEU A 44 5.94 -1.73 -4.69
C LEU A 44 7.08 -1.44 -3.71
N GLY A 45 8.31 -1.86 -4.01
CA GLY A 45 9.44 -1.76 -3.12
C GLY A 45 9.27 -2.68 -1.91
N ILE A 46 9.14 -2.08 -0.73
CA ILE A 46 9.00 -2.78 0.55
C ILE A 46 7.53 -2.69 0.99
N VAL A 47 6.92 -3.85 1.25
CA VAL A 47 5.54 -3.97 1.73
C VAL A 47 5.53 -4.79 3.01
N ASN A 48 4.89 -4.25 4.05
CA ASN A 48 4.70 -4.90 5.36
C ASN A 48 3.19 -4.98 5.65
N ASP A 49 2.47 -6.06 5.34
CA ASP A 49 2.95 -7.37 4.85
C ASP A 49 2.33 -7.77 3.50
N MET A 50 1.18 -7.19 3.11
CA MET A 50 0.49 -7.51 1.86
C MET A 50 -0.12 -6.26 1.24
N ALA A 51 -0.21 -6.22 -0.08
CA ALA A 51 -0.81 -5.10 -0.81
C ALA A 51 -1.80 -5.58 -1.89
N ARG A 52 -3.01 -5.02 -1.91
CA ARG A 52 -3.92 -5.12 -3.07
C ARG A 52 -3.78 -3.87 -3.92
N VAL A 53 -3.62 -4.04 -5.23
CA VAL A 53 -3.41 -2.92 -6.15
C VAL A 53 -4.58 -2.79 -7.11
N LYS A 54 -5.14 -1.58 -7.21
CA LYS A 54 -6.08 -1.19 -8.25
C LYS A 54 -5.49 -0.06 -9.07
N LEU A 55 -5.60 -0.14 -10.40
CA LEU A 55 -5.17 0.92 -11.31
C LEU A 55 -6.33 1.29 -12.23
N ASN A 56 -6.69 2.57 -12.25
CA ASN A 56 -7.82 3.11 -13.02
C ASN A 56 -9.13 2.33 -12.76
N GLY A 57 -9.36 1.96 -11.50
CA GLY A 57 -10.52 1.17 -11.07
C GLY A 57 -10.44 -0.33 -11.35
N LYS A 58 -9.42 -0.82 -12.08
CA LYS A 58 -9.22 -2.25 -12.33
C LYS A 58 -8.42 -2.90 -11.19
N ASP A 59 -8.99 -3.92 -10.55
CA ASP A 59 -8.28 -4.75 -9.58
C ASP A 59 -7.21 -5.59 -10.29
N LEU A 60 -5.95 -5.44 -9.86
CA LEU A 60 -4.78 -6.13 -10.40
C LEU A 60 -4.32 -7.28 -9.49
N GLY A 61 -5.04 -7.53 -8.39
CA GLY A 61 -4.79 -8.61 -7.46
C GLY A 61 -4.01 -8.19 -6.22
N VAL A 62 -3.60 -9.22 -5.46
CA VAL A 62 -2.90 -9.09 -4.19
C VAL A 62 -1.47 -9.59 -4.32
N VAL A 63 -0.52 -8.74 -3.93
CA VAL A 63 0.90 -9.06 -3.79
C VAL A 63 1.15 -9.41 -2.32
N TRP A 64 1.59 -10.64 -2.07
CA TRP A 64 1.74 -11.18 -0.71
C TRP A 64 3.12 -11.79 -0.44
N CYS A 65 3.96 -11.88 -1.46
CA CYS A 65 5.33 -12.34 -1.35
C CYS A 65 6.18 -11.75 -2.49
N ALA A 66 7.50 -11.88 -2.36
CA ALA A 66 8.44 -11.40 -3.35
C ALA A 66 8.35 -12.21 -4.68
N PRO A 67 8.65 -11.57 -5.83
CA PRO A 67 8.94 -10.14 -5.99
C PRO A 67 7.68 -9.28 -5.81
N TRP A 68 7.80 -8.15 -5.09
CA TRP A 68 6.69 -7.26 -4.72
C TRP A 68 6.20 -6.40 -5.89
N ARG A 69 5.76 -7.06 -6.98
CA ARG A 69 5.38 -6.40 -8.22
C ARG A 69 4.06 -6.92 -8.79
N VAL A 70 3.36 -6.06 -9.50
CA VAL A 70 2.11 -6.38 -10.20
C VAL A 70 2.15 -5.95 -11.66
N ASP A 71 1.61 -6.77 -12.56
CA ASP A 71 1.53 -6.46 -13.99
C ASP A 71 0.46 -5.38 -14.24
N ILE A 72 0.88 -4.22 -14.74
CA ILE A 72 -0.01 -3.07 -15.02
C ILE A 72 -0.27 -2.88 -16.51
N SER A 73 0.29 -3.74 -17.38
CA SER A 73 0.28 -3.57 -18.84
C SER A 73 -1.12 -3.41 -19.40
N GLY A 74 -2.09 -4.14 -18.84
CA GLY A 74 -3.49 -4.13 -19.28
C GLY A 74 -4.38 -3.11 -18.58
N ALA A 75 -3.81 -2.15 -17.84
CA ALA A 75 -4.57 -1.18 -17.03
C ALA A 75 -4.04 0.25 -17.13
N ILE A 76 -2.73 0.42 -17.35
CA ILE A 76 -2.08 1.72 -17.53
C ILE A 76 -2.55 2.42 -18.83
N VAL A 77 -2.75 3.74 -18.77
CA VAL A 77 -3.10 4.58 -19.92
C VAL A 77 -2.13 5.75 -20.07
N GLN A 78 -2.01 6.30 -21.28
CA GLN A 78 -1.20 7.52 -21.51
C GLN A 78 -1.84 8.71 -20.79
N GLY A 79 -1.03 9.53 -20.12
CA GLY A 79 -1.49 10.66 -19.31
C GLY A 79 -1.89 10.23 -17.91
N LYS A 80 -3.00 10.77 -17.39
CA LYS A 80 -3.40 10.61 -15.99
C LYS A 80 -3.86 9.18 -15.67
N ASN A 81 -3.30 8.64 -14.60
CA ASN A 81 -3.68 7.37 -14.01
C ASN A 81 -3.97 7.57 -12.53
N LYS A 82 -4.96 6.84 -12.01
CA LYS A 82 -5.27 6.78 -10.57
C LYS A 82 -4.90 5.41 -10.04
N ILE A 83 -4.04 5.37 -9.04
CA ILE A 83 -3.65 4.14 -8.34
C ILE A 83 -4.23 4.13 -6.93
N GLU A 84 -4.72 2.96 -6.51
CA GLU A 84 -5.15 2.68 -5.15
C GLU A 84 -4.42 1.43 -4.66
N ILE A 85 -3.79 1.52 -3.49
CA ILE A 85 -3.04 0.42 -2.88
C ILE A 85 -3.57 0.23 -1.46
N GLU A 86 -4.22 -0.91 -1.21
CA GLU A 86 -4.64 -1.31 0.12
C GLU A 86 -3.51 -2.13 0.76
N VAL A 87 -2.90 -1.61 1.82
CA VAL A 87 -1.83 -2.29 2.57
C VAL A 87 -2.42 -2.88 3.84
N ALA A 88 -2.21 -4.17 4.06
CA ALA A 88 -2.62 -4.89 5.25
C ALA A 88 -1.39 -5.32 6.06
N ASN A 89 -1.40 -5.05 7.36
CA ASN A 89 -0.39 -5.55 8.30
C ASN A 89 -1.00 -6.54 9.32
N ARG A 90 -0.15 -7.06 10.21
CA ARG A 90 -0.55 -7.97 11.28
C ARG A 90 -1.04 -7.24 12.52
N TRP A 91 -1.82 -7.96 13.33
CA TRP A 91 -2.36 -7.50 14.63
C TRP A 91 -1.31 -7.17 15.70
N ILE A 92 -0.05 -7.51 15.50
CA ILE A 92 0.99 -7.38 16.53
C ILE A 92 1.16 -5.93 17.01
N ASN A 93 1.06 -4.95 16.11
CA ASN A 93 1.19 -3.54 16.47
C ASN A 93 0.06 -3.10 17.42
N ARG A 94 -1.19 -3.44 17.12
CA ARG A 94 -2.32 -3.10 17.99
C ARG A 94 -2.28 -3.85 19.31
N LEU A 95 -1.87 -5.13 19.31
CA LEU A 95 -1.71 -5.91 20.54
C LEU A 95 -0.64 -5.28 21.47
N LEU A 96 0.47 -4.80 20.90
CA LEU A 96 1.49 -4.07 21.64
C LEU A 96 1.00 -2.69 22.11
N GLY A 97 0.16 -2.02 21.33
CA GLY A 97 -0.46 -0.75 21.72
C GLY A 97 -1.41 -0.91 22.90
N ASP A 98 -2.29 -1.92 22.84
CA ASP A 98 -3.25 -2.28 23.89
C ASP A 98 -2.57 -2.63 25.22
N SER A 99 -1.31 -3.12 25.19
CA SER A 99 -0.56 -3.44 26.42
C SER A 99 0.16 -2.26 27.06
N GLN A 100 0.16 -1.08 26.42
CA GLN A 100 0.80 0.11 26.99
C GLN A 100 -0.11 0.77 28.03
N GLU A 101 0.47 1.40 29.06
CA GLU A 101 -0.24 2.12 30.13
C GLU A 101 -1.45 2.96 29.69
N PRO A 102 -1.40 3.75 28.59
CA PRO A 102 -2.56 4.54 28.17
C PRO A 102 -3.80 3.73 27.80
N ASP A 103 -3.61 2.50 27.31
CA ASP A 103 -4.67 1.64 26.77
C ASP A 103 -4.92 0.37 27.62
N ALA A 104 -4.03 0.06 28.57
CA ALA A 104 -4.00 -1.21 29.32
C ALA A 104 -5.27 -1.52 30.13
N ASN A 105 -6.02 -0.49 30.54
CA ASN A 105 -7.24 -0.63 31.36
C ASN A 105 -8.49 -0.04 30.67
N VAL A 106 -8.46 0.13 29.35
CA VAL A 106 -9.55 0.76 28.58
C VAL A 106 -10.65 -0.24 28.19
N ARG A 107 -10.43 -1.55 28.42
CA ARG A 107 -11.39 -2.62 28.14
C ARG A 107 -11.83 -3.35 29.40
#